data_AF-A0A376KLK6-F1
#
_entry.id   AF-A0A376KLK6-F1
#
_cell.length_a   1.000
_cell.length_b   1.000
_cell.length_c   1.000
_cell.angle_alpha   90.00
_cell.angle_beta   90.00
_cell.angle_gamma   90.00
#
_symmetry.space_group_name_H-M   'P 1'
#
loop_
_entity.id
_entity.type
_entity.pdbx_description
1 polymer ?
#
loop_
_entity_poly.entity_id
_entity_poly.type
_entity_poly.pdbx_seq_one_letter_code
_entity_poly.pdbx_strand_id
1 'polypeptide(L)'
;MPESLYPEAMIPGRRELGSQRNADMWGNIYPRSGFVSQTDDDKAAALVAQRVADIITRTGEPHVYQPLQGRKKDGYWPPDAVEENTGTRNHKWQRLTPSVSSSCAVFPDGSHAAPEDGNAVFALWRPYSCCKKRGQKFLGSTNF
;
A
#
# COMPACT_ATOMS: atom_id res chain seq x y z
N MET A 1 11.91 16.85 10.69
CA MET A 1 11.01 17.69 9.89
C MET A 1 9.63 17.05 9.95
N PRO A 2 8.55 17.78 10.26
CA PRO A 2 7.19 17.25 10.21
C PRO A 2 6.82 16.75 8.80
N GLU A 3 6.14 15.62 8.69
CA GLU A 3 5.76 15.04 7.39
C GLU A 3 4.79 15.91 6.58
N SER A 4 4.05 16.79 7.25
CA SER A 4 3.19 17.78 6.60
C SER A 4 3.96 18.77 5.72
N LEU A 5 5.28 18.88 5.91
CA LEU A 5 6.14 19.73 5.11
C LEU A 5 6.82 18.99 3.95
N TYR A 6 6.55 17.68 3.78
CA TYR A 6 7.09 16.95 2.64
C TYR A 6 6.52 17.52 1.33
N PRO A 7 7.34 17.73 0.29
CA PRO A 7 6.86 18.25 -0.98
C PRO A 7 5.66 17.48 -1.53
N GLU A 8 5.68 16.15 -1.40
CA GLU A 8 4.62 15.27 -1.87
C GLU A 8 3.33 15.37 -1.04
N ALA A 9 3.40 15.87 0.20
CA ALA A 9 2.22 16.14 1.02
C ALA A 9 1.54 17.47 0.67
N MET A 10 2.27 18.39 0.01
CA MET A 10 1.78 19.72 -0.37
C MET A 10 1.26 19.79 -1.82
N ILE A 11 1.49 18.74 -2.62
CA ILE A 11 1.05 18.68 -4.02
C ILE A 11 -0.26 17.89 -4.10
N PRO A 12 -1.38 18.53 -4.50
CA PRO A 12 -2.65 17.82 -4.70
C PRO A 12 -2.51 16.65 -5.70
N GLY A 13 -3.18 15.54 -5.42
CA GLY A 13 -3.11 14.34 -6.24
C GLY A 13 -1.84 13.50 -6.08
N ARG A 14 -0.90 13.91 -5.21
CA ARG A 14 0.22 13.08 -4.77
C ARG A 14 -0.09 12.51 -3.40
N ARG A 15 0.23 11.23 -3.19
CA ARG A 15 0.16 10.59 -1.87
C ARG A 15 -1.24 10.70 -1.26
N GLU A 16 -2.22 10.43 -2.10
CA GLU A 16 -3.66 10.41 -1.82
C GLU A 16 -4.18 8.99 -2.05
N LEU A 17 -4.94 8.44 -1.10
CA LEU A 17 -5.65 7.19 -1.30
C LEU A 17 -6.97 7.48 -2.01
N GLY A 18 -7.08 7.06 -3.27
CA GLY A 18 -8.14 7.50 -4.18
C GLY A 18 -7.79 8.79 -4.92
N SER A 19 -8.78 9.39 -5.58
CA SER A 19 -8.61 10.59 -6.39
C SER A 19 -9.83 11.50 -6.33
N GLN A 20 -9.59 12.79 -6.10
CA GLN A 20 -10.64 13.81 -6.20
C GLN A 20 -11.30 13.82 -7.58
N ARG A 21 -10.54 13.55 -8.66
CA ARG A 21 -11.05 13.52 -10.03
C ARG A 21 -12.04 12.38 -10.27
N ASN A 22 -11.85 11.26 -9.58
CA ASN A 22 -12.71 10.07 -9.71
C ASN A 22 -13.84 10.07 -8.67
N ALA A 23 -13.97 11.12 -7.85
CA ALA A 23 -14.92 11.23 -6.75
C ALA A 23 -14.83 10.07 -5.73
N ASP A 24 -13.66 9.46 -5.57
CA ASP A 24 -13.39 8.31 -4.70
C ASP A 24 -12.28 8.61 -3.67
N MET A 25 -12.13 9.87 -3.28
CA MET A 25 -11.09 10.31 -2.35
C MET A 25 -11.33 9.79 -0.92
N TRP A 26 -10.42 8.98 -0.38
CA TRP A 26 -10.53 8.41 0.98
C TRP A 26 -9.68 9.17 1.99
N GLY A 27 -8.58 9.77 1.55
CA GLY A 27 -7.77 10.68 2.36
C GLY A 27 -6.30 10.68 1.96
N ASN A 28 -5.52 11.50 2.67
CA ASN A 28 -4.10 11.69 2.38
C ASN A 28 -3.24 10.68 3.14
N ILE A 29 -2.17 10.18 2.53
CA ILE A 29 -1.19 9.34 3.21
C ILE A 29 -0.44 10.15 4.27
N TYR A 30 -0.03 11.38 3.92
CA TYR A 30 0.65 12.27 4.86
C TYR A 30 -0.31 13.24 5.56
N PRO A 31 -0.03 13.63 6.82
CA PRO A 31 0.95 13.00 7.71
C PRO A 31 0.48 11.61 8.14
N ARG A 32 1.42 10.65 8.25
CA ARG A 32 1.16 9.27 8.70
C ARG A 32 1.07 9.21 10.22
N SER A 33 0.20 10.04 10.79
CA SER A 33 -0.14 10.02 12.22
C SER A 33 -1.16 8.91 12.52
N GLY A 34 -1.21 8.47 13.77
CA GLY A 34 -2.21 7.51 14.26
C GLY A 34 -3.65 8.01 14.28
N PHE A 35 -3.88 9.28 13.90
CA PHE A 35 -5.20 9.89 13.81
C PHE A 35 -5.56 10.21 12.36
N VAL A 36 -6.84 10.04 12.04
CA VAL A 36 -7.46 10.38 10.75
C VAL A 36 -8.77 11.10 11.05
N SER A 37 -9.02 12.21 10.36
CA SER A 37 -10.32 12.89 10.36
C SER A 37 -11.11 12.43 9.15
N GLN A 38 -11.97 11.42 9.32
CA GLN A 38 -12.83 10.86 8.30
C GLN A 38 -14.18 10.52 8.95
N THR A 39 -15.29 10.84 8.29
CA THR A 39 -16.65 10.63 8.84
C THR A 39 -17.11 9.19 8.71
N ASP A 40 -16.47 8.44 7.82
CA ASP A 40 -16.75 7.04 7.50
C ASP A 40 -15.67 6.15 8.13
N ASP A 41 -16.05 5.39 9.15
CA ASP A 41 -15.12 4.56 9.93
C ASP A 41 -14.41 3.50 9.08
N ASP A 42 -15.06 2.99 8.03
CA ASP A 42 -14.45 2.02 7.12
C ASP A 42 -13.29 2.64 6.34
N LYS A 43 -13.54 3.83 5.77
CA LYS A 43 -12.51 4.59 5.05
C LYS A 43 -11.40 5.04 5.99
N ALA A 44 -11.75 5.42 7.22
CA ALA A 44 -10.78 5.80 8.24
C ALA A 44 -9.82 4.64 8.54
N ALA A 45 -10.37 3.45 8.80
CA ALA A 45 -9.59 2.28 9.14
C ALA A 45 -8.74 1.79 7.95
N ALA A 46 -9.28 1.81 6.73
CA ALA A 46 -8.54 1.48 5.52
C ALA A 46 -7.38 2.45 5.26
N LEU A 47 -7.58 3.75 5.47
CA LEU A 47 -6.52 4.76 5.35
C LEU A 47 -5.42 4.54 6.39
N VAL A 48 -5.78 4.23 7.64
CA VAL A 48 -4.80 3.90 8.68
C VAL A 48 -4.01 2.64 8.29
N ALA A 49 -4.68 1.59 7.81
CA ALA A 49 -4.00 0.38 7.33
C ALA A 49 -3.02 0.69 6.19
N GLN A 50 -3.43 1.53 5.23
CA GLN A 50 -2.56 1.99 4.14
C GLN A 50 -1.33 2.76 4.66
N ARG A 51 -1.52 3.69 5.62
CA ARG A 51 -0.41 4.44 6.23
C ARG A 51 0.57 3.54 6.98
N VAL A 52 0.06 2.55 7.71
CA VAL A 52 0.89 1.55 8.40
C VAL A 52 1.70 0.74 7.38
N ALA A 53 1.07 0.27 6.30
CA ALA A 53 1.76 -0.43 5.23
C ALA A 53 2.85 0.43 4.58
N ASP A 54 2.57 1.71 4.36
CA ASP A 54 3.52 2.65 3.79
C ASP A 54 4.74 2.88 4.71
N ILE A 55 4.55 2.95 6.04
CA ILE A 55 5.66 3.04 7.01
C ILE A 55 6.50 1.77 7.02
N ILE A 56 5.87 0.61 7.25
CA ILE A 56 6.61 -0.63 7.51
C ILE A 56 7.31 -1.17 6.26
N THR A 57 6.92 -0.74 5.06
CA THR A 57 7.53 -1.21 3.80
C THR A 57 8.59 -0.24 3.25
N ARG A 58 8.81 0.90 3.91
CA ARG A 58 9.88 1.85 3.57
C ARG A 58 11.03 1.78 4.56
N THR A 59 12.19 2.27 4.17
CA THR A 59 13.41 2.27 4.99
C THR A 59 14.00 3.66 5.02
N GLY A 60 14.53 4.08 6.17
CA GLY A 60 15.18 5.39 6.29
C GLY A 60 14.20 6.55 6.51
N GLU A 61 12.95 6.25 6.87
CA GLU A 61 11.99 7.26 7.29
C GLU A 61 12.34 7.77 8.70
N PRO A 62 12.05 9.03 9.05
CA PRO A 62 12.31 9.60 10.38
C PRO A 62 11.27 9.12 11.43
N HIS A 63 11.11 7.81 11.55
CA HIS A 63 10.20 7.12 12.47
C HIS A 63 10.93 6.04 13.28
N VAL A 64 10.36 5.64 14.42
CA VAL A 64 10.79 4.45 15.16
C VAL A 64 9.89 3.28 14.76
N TYR A 65 10.42 2.34 13.97
CA TYR A 65 9.68 1.21 13.45
C TYR A 65 10.61 0.08 13.02
N GLN A 66 10.07 -1.13 12.85
CA GLN A 66 10.77 -2.24 12.24
C GLN A 66 10.34 -2.40 10.78
N PRO A 67 11.24 -2.18 9.81
CA PRO A 67 10.90 -2.34 8.40
C PRO A 67 10.68 -3.81 8.04
N LEU A 68 9.53 -4.10 7.44
CA LEU A 68 9.17 -5.36 6.79
C LEU A 68 9.58 -5.35 5.31
N GLN A 69 10.80 -4.87 5.06
CA GLN A 69 11.40 -4.85 3.73
C GLN A 69 12.59 -5.81 3.69
N GLY A 70 12.50 -6.83 2.83
CA GLY A 70 13.60 -7.76 2.61
C GLY A 70 14.80 -7.08 1.96
N ARG A 71 16.01 -7.60 2.21
CA ARG A 71 17.20 -7.19 1.46
C ARG A 71 17.27 -7.96 0.14
N LYS A 72 17.29 -7.22 -0.96
CA LYS A 72 17.47 -7.79 -2.30
C LYS A 72 18.80 -8.54 -2.38
N LYS A 73 18.77 -9.76 -2.91
CA LYS A 73 19.95 -10.59 -3.19
C LYS A 73 19.72 -11.36 -4.48
N ASP A 74 20.77 -11.93 -5.05
CA ASP A 74 20.60 -12.75 -6.24
C ASP A 74 19.59 -13.89 -6.03
N GLY A 75 18.56 -13.94 -6.88
CA GLY A 75 17.48 -14.93 -6.74
C GLY A 75 16.35 -14.52 -5.78
N TYR A 76 16.43 -13.36 -5.14
CA TYR A 76 15.38 -12.85 -4.25
C TYR A 76 15.13 -11.36 -4.48
N TRP A 77 13.97 -11.08 -5.05
CA TRP A 77 13.46 -9.74 -5.30
C TRP A 77 12.29 -9.48 -4.35
N PRO A 78 12.52 -8.82 -3.20
CA PRO A 78 11.44 -8.43 -2.32
C PRO A 78 10.51 -7.44 -3.04
N PRO A 79 9.21 -7.42 -2.70
CA PRO A 79 8.28 -6.44 -3.24
C PRO A 79 8.73 -5.01 -2.94
N ASP A 80 8.41 -4.08 -3.84
CA ASP A 80 8.65 -2.66 -3.61
C ASP A 80 7.81 -2.12 -2.44
N ALA A 81 8.17 -0.93 -1.94
CA ALA A 81 7.41 -0.25 -0.90
C ALA A 81 5.95 -0.05 -1.33
N VAL A 82 5.04 -0.08 -0.37
CA VAL A 82 3.61 0.08 -0.64
C VAL A 82 3.32 1.46 -1.21
N GLU A 83 2.58 1.51 -2.31
CA GLU A 83 2.16 2.74 -2.96
C GLU A 83 0.71 2.61 -3.44
N GLU A 84 -0.09 3.57 -3.00
CA GLU A 84 -1.50 3.79 -3.34
C GLU A 84 -1.71 4.04 -4.84
N ASN A 85 -2.94 3.82 -5.31
CA ASN A 85 -3.36 4.09 -6.70
C ASN A 85 -2.55 3.36 -7.79
N THR A 86 -1.83 2.30 -7.45
CA THR A 86 -1.05 1.47 -8.41
C THR A 86 -1.84 0.32 -9.02
N GLY A 87 -3.12 0.19 -8.67
CA GLY A 87 -3.95 -0.97 -8.97
C GLY A 87 -3.43 -2.22 -8.26
N THR A 88 -3.52 -3.38 -8.90
CA THR A 88 -3.14 -4.67 -8.31
C THR A 88 -1.65 -5.00 -8.41
N ARG A 89 -0.83 -4.08 -8.91
CA ARG A 89 0.60 -4.31 -9.21
C ARG A 89 1.50 -4.29 -7.98
N ASN A 90 1.15 -3.51 -6.96
CA ASN A 90 2.02 -3.27 -5.79
C ASN A 90 1.55 -4.05 -4.55
N HIS A 91 0.25 -4.06 -4.27
CA HIS A 91 -0.33 -4.77 -3.14
C HIS A 91 -1.83 -5.02 -3.34
N LYS A 92 -2.42 -5.82 -2.46
CA LYS A 92 -3.86 -5.98 -2.30
C LYS A 92 -4.20 -6.09 -0.81
N TRP A 93 -5.44 -5.78 -0.49
CA TRP A 93 -6.02 -5.88 0.83
C TRP A 93 -7.12 -6.93 0.85
N GLN A 94 -7.16 -7.71 1.93
CA GLN A 94 -8.28 -8.59 2.25
C GLN A 94 -8.89 -8.14 3.57
N ARG A 95 -10.20 -7.88 3.55
CA ARG A 95 -10.98 -7.50 4.72
C ARG A 95 -11.28 -8.74 5.57
N LEU A 96 -11.01 -8.67 6.87
CA LEU A 96 -11.24 -9.75 7.82
C LEU A 96 -12.33 -9.42 8.85
N THR A 97 -12.48 -8.13 9.20
CA THR A 97 -13.48 -7.63 10.15
C THR A 97 -14.12 -6.36 9.56
N PRO A 98 -15.44 -6.13 9.70
CA PRO A 98 -16.42 -6.94 10.45
C PRO A 98 -16.88 -8.23 9.75
N SER A 99 -16.74 -8.31 8.43
CA SER A 99 -17.05 -9.51 7.66
C SER A 99 -15.82 -9.97 6.86
N VAL A 100 -15.55 -11.28 6.88
CA VAL A 100 -14.42 -11.85 6.16
C VAL A 100 -14.74 -11.86 4.66
N SER A 101 -13.93 -11.16 3.87
CA SER A 101 -13.99 -11.23 2.41
C SER A 101 -13.25 -12.46 1.89
N SER A 102 -13.87 -13.17 0.94
CA SER A 102 -13.23 -14.26 0.18
C SER A 102 -12.38 -13.74 -1.00
N SER A 103 -12.38 -12.43 -1.25
CA SER A 103 -11.65 -11.80 -2.33
C SER A 103 -10.72 -10.69 -1.82
N CYS A 104 -9.70 -10.36 -2.62
CA CYS A 104 -8.78 -9.27 -2.35
C CYS A 104 -9.10 -8.08 -3.27
N ALA A 105 -9.02 -6.86 -2.71
CA ALA A 105 -9.25 -5.61 -3.43
C ALA A 105 -8.07 -4.65 -3.23
N VAL A 106 -8.14 -3.48 -3.86
CA VAL A 106 -7.20 -2.38 -3.65
C VAL A 106 -8.05 -1.17 -3.31
N PHE A 107 -7.67 -0.43 -2.28
CA PHE A 107 -8.40 0.79 -1.92
C PHE A 107 -8.17 1.89 -2.98
N PRO A 108 -9.18 2.71 -3.28
CA PRO A 108 -10.59 2.61 -2.88
C PRO A 108 -11.33 1.36 -3.40
N ASP A 109 -12.03 0.63 -2.53
CA ASP A 109 -12.76 -0.60 -2.90
C ASP A 109 -14.28 -0.54 -2.68
N GLY A 110 -14.86 0.67 -2.72
CA GLY A 110 -16.30 0.89 -2.59
C GLY A 110 -16.76 1.16 -1.16
N SER A 111 -17.98 0.76 -0.82
CA SER A 111 -18.54 0.94 0.53
C SER A 111 -18.68 -0.41 1.22
N HIS A 112 -18.23 -0.49 2.47
CA HIS A 112 -18.30 -1.68 3.30
C HIS A 112 -18.96 -1.34 4.64
N ALA A 113 -19.43 -2.37 5.34
CA ALA A 113 -20.01 -2.19 6.66
C ALA A 113 -18.94 -1.73 7.66
N ALA A 114 -19.22 -0.65 8.38
CA ALA A 114 -18.38 -0.24 9.50
C ALA A 114 -18.48 -1.27 10.64
N PRO A 115 -17.37 -1.58 11.33
CA PRO A 115 -17.40 -2.46 12.50
C PRO A 115 -18.16 -1.82 13.67
N GLU A 116 -19.01 -2.60 14.36
CA GLU A 116 -19.82 -2.11 15.49
C GLU A 116 -18.98 -1.60 16.67
N ASP A 117 -17.80 -2.18 16.85
CA ASP A 117 -16.83 -1.84 17.90
C ASP A 117 -15.74 -0.86 17.43
N GLY A 118 -15.85 -0.37 16.18
CA GLY A 118 -14.85 0.52 15.57
C GLY A 118 -13.56 -0.18 15.16
N ASN A 119 -13.43 -1.50 15.32
CA ASN A 119 -12.21 -2.24 15.02
C ASN A 119 -12.30 -2.95 13.67
N ALA A 120 -11.46 -2.55 12.71
CA ALA A 120 -11.33 -3.24 11.44
C ALA A 120 -9.98 -3.95 11.33
N VAL A 121 -9.98 -5.08 10.63
CA VAL A 121 -8.78 -5.89 10.41
C VAL A 121 -8.61 -6.16 8.92
N PHE A 122 -7.41 -5.91 8.43
CA PHE A 122 -7.04 -6.08 7.03
C PHE A 122 -5.77 -6.94 6.92
N ALA A 123 -5.76 -7.90 6.00
CA ALA A 123 -4.55 -8.59 5.60
C ALA A 123 -3.94 -7.91 4.36
N LEU A 124 -2.63 -7.66 4.43
CA LEU A 124 -1.84 -7.06 3.35
C LEU A 124 -1.17 -8.17 2.51
N TRP A 125 -1.50 -8.21 1.23
CA TRP A 125 -0.91 -9.11 0.25
C TRP A 125 0.03 -8.35 -0.68
N ARG A 126 1.29 -8.81 -0.79
CA ARG A 126 2.31 -8.19 -1.64
C ARG A 126 2.83 -9.18 -2.68
N PRO A 127 2.97 -8.79 -3.95
CA PRO A 127 3.45 -9.68 -5.01
C PRO A 127 4.96 -9.83 -4.92
N TYR A 128 5.42 -11.05 -4.66
CA TYR A 128 6.81 -11.41 -4.81
C TYR A 128 7.05 -11.82 -6.27
N SER A 129 8.04 -11.21 -6.92
CA SER A 129 8.48 -11.67 -8.23
C SER A 129 9.46 -12.83 -8.03
N CYS A 130 9.01 -14.04 -8.36
CA CYS A 130 9.86 -15.22 -8.43
C CYS A 130 10.79 -15.18 -9.65
N CYS A 131 11.82 -16.02 -9.60
CA CYS A 131 12.85 -16.14 -10.63
C CYS A 131 12.27 -16.45 -12.02
N LYS A 132 12.72 -15.72 -13.05
CA LYS A 132 12.98 -16.40 -14.34
C LYS A 132 14.01 -17.50 -14.07
N LYS A 133 13.85 -18.70 -14.65
CA LYS A 133 14.89 -19.74 -14.61
C LYS A 133 16.25 -19.12 -14.97
N ARG A 134 17.19 -19.06 -14.02
CA ARG A 134 18.54 -18.52 -14.26
C ARG A 134 19.44 -19.65 -14.79
N GLY A 135 20.25 -19.33 -15.81
CA GLY A 135 21.12 -20.26 -16.55
C GLY A 135 21.30 -19.88 -18.03
N GLN A 136 20.38 -19.09 -18.60
CA GLN A 136 20.50 -18.62 -19.99
C GLN A 136 20.82 -17.12 -20.00
N LYS A 137 22.08 -16.79 -20.34
CA LYS A 137 22.46 -15.46 -20.82
C LYS A 137 22.26 -15.51 -22.34
N PHE A 138 21.36 -14.69 -22.88
CA PHE A 138 21.22 -14.57 -24.33
C PHE A 138 22.52 -13.96 -24.89
N LEU A 139 23.29 -14.77 -25.64
CA LEU A 139 24.59 -14.37 -26.19
C LEU A 139 24.48 -13.83 -27.64
N GLY A 140 23.34 -14.05 -28.31
CA GLY A 140 23.05 -13.59 -29.67
C GLY A 140 22.27 -14.64 -30.47
N SER A 141 21.70 -14.23 -31.62
CA SER A 141 21.18 -15.16 -32.64
C SER A 141 21.70 -14.73 -34.01
N THR A 142 22.05 -15.71 -34.84
CA THR A 142 22.38 -15.51 -36.25
C THR A 142 21.25 -16.06 -37.09
N ASN A 143 20.66 -15.21 -37.92
CA ASN A 143 19.72 -15.63 -38.95
C ASN A 143 20.53 -16.02 -40.18
N PHE A 144 20.24 -17.18 -40.75
CA PHE A 144 20.68 -17.57 -42.10
C PHE A 144 19.68 -17.04 -43.13
#